data_AF-A0A7W0L6Z9-F1
#
_entry.id   AF-A0A7W0L6Z9-F1
#
_cell.length_a   1.000
_cell.length_b   1.000
_cell.length_c   1.000
_cell.angle_alpha   90.00
_cell.angle_beta   90.00
_cell.angle_gamma   90.00
#
_symmetry.space_group_name_H-M   'P 1'
#
loop_
_entity.id
_entity.type
_entity.pdbx_description
1 polymer ?
#
loop_
_entity_poly.entity_id
_entity_poly.type
_entity_poly.pdbx_seq_one_letter_code
_entity_poly.pdbx_strand_id
1 'polypeptide(L)'
;MSIVSGPARTIVRTGGAVALGAAATWVTRAAWGLPVALGARPAALRAAASGSPQFQDDKFVNLERSPVLPPGTAVTILRQVLSRGDRGRPHGPVPLARCGRLPEAAADLAATWYGHSSTLVEV
;
A
#
# COMPACT_ATOMS: atom_id res chain seq x y z
N MET A 1 -51.03 28.73 -33.98
CA MET A 1 -50.79 28.41 -32.57
C MET A 1 -49.40 27.80 -32.47
N SER A 2 -48.43 28.56 -31.92
CA SER A 2 -47.00 28.19 -31.89
C SER A 2 -46.70 27.36 -30.64
N ILE A 3 -46.04 26.21 -30.77
CA ILE A 3 -45.59 25.40 -29.63
C ILE A 3 -44.06 25.47 -29.58
N VAL A 4 -43.57 26.16 -28.56
CA VAL A 4 -42.16 26.28 -28.19
C VAL A 4 -41.68 24.92 -27.67
N SER A 5 -40.81 24.25 -28.42
CA SER A 5 -40.09 23.05 -28.01
C SER A 5 -38.89 23.44 -27.13
N GLY A 6 -38.98 23.18 -25.83
CA GLY A 6 -38.00 23.60 -24.82
C GLY A 6 -36.66 22.83 -24.80
N PRO A 7 -35.62 23.39 -24.13
CA PRO A 7 -34.21 22.96 -24.16
C PRO A 7 -33.88 21.78 -23.23
N ALA A 8 -34.83 20.88 -22.97
CA ALA A 8 -34.67 19.83 -21.95
C ALA A 8 -33.60 18.77 -22.30
N ARG A 9 -33.28 18.58 -23.59
CA ARG A 9 -32.36 17.53 -24.05
C ARG A 9 -30.88 17.87 -23.87
N THR A 10 -30.54 19.15 -23.70
CA THR A 10 -29.14 19.61 -23.58
C THR A 10 -28.65 19.53 -22.14
N ILE A 11 -29.51 19.80 -21.16
CA ILE A 11 -29.14 19.85 -19.73
C ILE A 11 -28.72 18.45 -19.20
N VAL A 12 -29.37 17.38 -19.65
CA VAL A 12 -29.08 16.01 -19.21
C VAL A 12 -27.70 15.51 -19.70
N ARG A 13 -27.27 15.87 -20.90
CA ARG A 13 -25.95 15.47 -21.44
C ARG A 13 -24.79 16.19 -20.77
N THR A 14 -24.95 17.48 -20.48
CA THR A 14 -23.88 18.27 -19.85
C THR A 14 -23.70 17.89 -18.37
N GLY A 15 -24.79 17.62 -17.64
CA GLY A 15 -24.72 17.14 -16.26
C GLY A 15 -24.02 15.79 -16.12
N GLY A 16 -24.27 14.85 -17.03
CA GLY A 16 -23.58 13.56 -17.06
C GLY A 16 -22.07 13.67 -17.32
N ALA A 17 -21.66 14.57 -18.22
CA ALA A 17 -20.24 14.81 -18.52
C ALA A 17 -19.48 15.43 -17.33
N VAL A 18 -20.11 16.37 -16.60
CA VAL A 18 -19.52 16.99 -15.40
C VAL A 18 -19.34 15.96 -14.28
N ALA A 19 -20.33 15.10 -14.04
CA ALA A 19 -20.24 14.05 -13.03
C ALA A 19 -19.12 13.04 -13.33
N LEU A 20 -18.99 12.60 -14.60
CA LEU A 20 -17.92 11.70 -15.02
C LEU A 20 -16.54 12.35 -14.90
N GLY A 21 -16.42 13.63 -15.28
CA GLY A 21 -15.17 14.39 -15.13
C GLY A 21 -14.74 14.55 -13.67
N ALA A 22 -15.70 14.83 -12.77
CA ALA A 22 -15.45 14.91 -11.34
C ALA A 22 -15.02 13.56 -10.76
N ALA A 23 -15.69 12.46 -11.12
CA ALA A 23 -15.34 11.12 -10.69
C ALA A 23 -13.94 10.71 -11.18
N ALA A 24 -13.62 10.95 -12.45
CA ALA A 24 -12.31 10.65 -13.02
C ALA A 24 -11.20 11.45 -12.33
N THR A 25 -11.44 12.74 -12.05
CA THR A 25 -10.49 13.59 -11.33
C THR A 25 -10.25 13.08 -9.91
N TRP A 26 -11.32 12.70 -9.19
CA TRP A 26 -11.22 12.15 -7.85
C TRP A 26 -10.41 10.84 -7.82
N VAL A 27 -10.71 9.89 -8.72
CA VAL A 27 -9.96 8.63 -8.85
C VAL A 27 -8.50 8.89 -9.18
N THR A 28 -8.24 9.80 -10.12
CA THR A 28 -6.86 10.15 -10.52
C THR A 28 -6.08 10.73 -9.34
N ARG A 29 -6.69 11.62 -8.55
CA ARG A 29 -6.05 12.17 -7.34
C ARG A 29 -5.81 11.11 -6.28
N ALA A 30 -6.77 10.21 -6.05
CA ALA A 30 -6.61 9.12 -5.09
C ALA A 30 -5.48 8.15 -5.50
N ALA A 31 -5.31 7.92 -6.81
CA ALA A 31 -4.30 7.02 -7.36
C ALA A 31 -2.90 7.64 -7.54
N TRP A 32 -2.76 8.97 -7.43
CA TRP A 32 -1.53 9.69 -7.80
C TRP A 32 -0.26 9.22 -7.05
N GLY A 33 -0.43 8.78 -5.79
CA GLY A 33 0.67 8.27 -4.97
C GLY A 33 1.05 6.81 -5.23
N LEU A 34 0.21 6.04 -5.94
CA LEU A 34 0.41 4.61 -6.13
C LEU A 34 1.74 4.27 -6.83
N PRO A 35 2.17 4.96 -7.90
CA PRO A 35 3.43 4.61 -8.56
C PRO A 35 4.64 4.67 -7.65
N VAL A 36 4.69 5.65 -6.73
CA VAL A 36 5.78 5.78 -5.76
C VAL A 36 5.64 4.75 -4.64
N ALA A 37 4.41 4.49 -4.16
CA ALA A 37 4.15 3.51 -3.12
C ALA A 37 4.40 2.05 -3.57
N LEU A 38 4.20 1.74 -4.86
CA LEU A 38 4.48 0.44 -5.45
C LEU A 38 5.98 0.20 -5.71
N GLY A 39 6.80 1.24 -5.66
CA GLY A 39 8.25 1.15 -5.81
C GLY A 39 8.75 1.26 -7.25
N ALA A 40 9.88 0.60 -7.53
CA ALA A 40 10.58 0.75 -8.79
C ALA A 40 9.77 0.20 -9.99
N ARG A 41 9.85 0.91 -11.12
CA ARG A 41 9.22 0.47 -12.37
C ARG A 41 9.84 -0.83 -12.87
N PRO A 42 9.09 -1.69 -13.61
CA PRO A 42 9.63 -2.94 -14.15
C PRO A 42 10.91 -2.78 -14.96
N ALA A 43 11.03 -1.70 -15.75
CA ALA A 43 12.25 -1.41 -16.51
C ALA A 43 13.47 -1.15 -15.59
N ALA A 44 13.28 -0.42 -14.49
CA ALA A 44 14.34 -0.15 -13.52
C ALA A 44 14.73 -1.43 -12.76
N LEU A 45 13.76 -2.28 -12.42
CA LEU A 45 14.02 -3.58 -11.80
C LEU A 45 14.83 -4.50 -12.72
N ARG A 46 14.48 -4.59 -14.01
CA ARG A 46 15.26 -5.37 -14.98
C ARG A 46 16.67 -4.86 -15.14
N ALA A 47 16.85 -3.55 -15.24
CA ALA A 47 18.18 -2.95 -15.34
C ALA A 47 19.04 -3.23 -14.10
N ALA A 48 18.44 -3.24 -12.91
CA ALA A 48 19.13 -3.58 -11.66
C ALA A 48 19.42 -5.10 -11.53
N ALA A 49 18.56 -5.96 -12.07
CA ALA A 49 18.65 -7.41 -11.93
C ALA A 49 19.42 -8.12 -13.06
N SER A 50 19.65 -7.47 -14.21
CA SER A 50 20.20 -8.12 -15.41
C SER A 50 21.59 -8.74 -15.24
N GLY A 51 22.40 -8.27 -14.28
CA GLY A 51 23.71 -8.84 -13.96
C GLY A 51 23.69 -9.98 -12.94
N SER A 52 22.52 -10.34 -12.40
CA SER A 52 22.39 -11.32 -11.33
C SER A 52 22.17 -12.73 -11.90
N PRO A 53 22.90 -13.76 -11.41
CA PRO A 53 22.63 -15.17 -11.73
C PRO A 53 21.22 -15.64 -11.33
N GLN A 54 20.58 -14.92 -10.41
CA GLN A 54 19.23 -15.19 -9.91
C GLN A 54 18.14 -14.60 -10.82
N PHE A 55 18.48 -13.81 -11.84
CA PHE A 55 17.51 -13.27 -12.78
C PHE A 55 17.33 -14.21 -13.99
N GLN A 56 16.20 -14.92 -14.03
CA GLN A 56 15.88 -15.94 -15.04
C GLN A 56 14.44 -15.74 -15.53
N ASP A 57 14.21 -15.88 -16.84
CA ASP A 57 12.88 -15.74 -17.46
C ASP A 57 12.11 -14.48 -17.04
N ASP A 58 12.79 -13.31 -17.07
CA ASP A 58 12.24 -12.01 -16.66
C ASP A 58 11.79 -11.93 -15.17
N LYS A 59 12.26 -12.86 -14.33
CA LYS A 59 11.90 -12.95 -12.91
C LYS A 59 13.14 -13.11 -12.04
N PHE A 60 13.05 -12.61 -10.81
CA PHE A 60 14.07 -12.84 -9.81
C PHE A 60 13.73 -14.09 -9.00
N VAL A 61 14.66 -15.05 -8.95
CA VAL A 61 14.52 -16.31 -8.24
C VAL A 61 15.35 -16.24 -6.95
N ASN A 62 14.67 -16.12 -5.80
CA ASN A 62 15.33 -16.16 -4.50
C ASN A 62 15.99 -17.54 -4.28
N LEU A 63 17.17 -17.55 -3.65
CA LEU A 63 17.90 -18.79 -3.30
C LEU A 63 17.07 -19.67 -2.36
N GLU A 64 16.46 -19.04 -1.35
CA GLU A 64 15.44 -19.67 -0.53
C GLU A 64 14.08 -19.53 -1.23
N ARG A 65 13.44 -20.68 -1.50
CA ARG A 65 12.13 -20.68 -2.15
C ARG A 65 11.11 -20.04 -1.21
N SER A 66 10.70 -18.83 -1.55
CA SER A 66 9.51 -18.21 -0.98
C SER A 66 8.27 -18.80 -1.63
N PRO A 67 7.15 -19.00 -0.89
CA PRO A 67 5.90 -19.42 -1.49
C PRO A 67 5.47 -18.45 -2.58
N VAL A 68 5.25 -18.99 -3.79
CA VAL A 68 4.72 -18.23 -4.92
C VAL A 68 3.25 -17.90 -4.61
N LEU A 69 2.86 -16.64 -4.82
CA LEU A 69 1.46 -16.23 -4.69
C LEU A 69 0.58 -17.08 -5.62
N PRO A 70 -0.47 -17.75 -5.11
CA PRO A 70 -1.38 -18.51 -5.96
C PRO A 70 -2.07 -17.64 -7.02
N PRO A 71 -2.53 -18.23 -8.14
CA PRO A 71 -3.40 -17.53 -9.07
C PRO A 71 -4.63 -16.96 -8.34
N GLY A 72 -5.02 -15.72 -8.66
CA GLY A 72 -6.18 -15.05 -8.05
C GLY A 72 -5.89 -14.23 -6.79
N THR A 73 -4.65 -14.22 -6.28
CA THR A 73 -4.30 -13.41 -5.09
C THR A 73 -4.61 -11.93 -5.25
N ALA A 74 -4.52 -11.35 -6.46
CA ALA A 74 -4.83 -9.94 -6.70
C ALA A 74 -6.28 -9.57 -6.30
N VAL A 75 -7.26 -10.43 -6.62
CA VAL A 75 -8.68 -10.21 -6.25
C VAL A 75 -8.84 -10.32 -4.74
N THR A 76 -8.17 -11.27 -4.10
CA THR A 76 -8.20 -11.46 -2.65
C THR A 76 -7.58 -10.27 -1.92
N ILE A 77 -6.43 -9.77 -2.38
CA ILE A 77 -5.78 -8.56 -1.85
C ILE A 77 -6.72 -7.36 -2.00
N LEU A 78 -7.32 -7.17 -3.17
CA LEU A 78 -8.24 -6.05 -3.40
C LEU A 78 -9.44 -6.13 -2.44
N ARG A 79 -10.06 -7.31 -2.30
CA ARG A 79 -11.13 -7.53 -1.33
C ARG A 79 -10.68 -7.27 0.10
N GLN A 80 -9.46 -7.66 0.48
CA GLN A 80 -8.92 -7.36 1.80
C GLN A 80 -8.72 -5.87 2.00
N VAL A 81 -8.14 -5.15 1.05
CA VAL A 81 -7.95 -3.69 1.14
C VAL A 81 -9.31 -2.99 1.30
N LEU A 82 -10.31 -3.38 0.52
CA LEU A 82 -11.65 -2.80 0.58
C LEU A 82 -12.41 -3.16 1.87
N SER A 83 -12.21 -4.37 2.39
CA SER A 83 -12.93 -4.84 3.59
C SER A 83 -12.20 -4.60 4.90
N ARG A 84 -10.89 -4.30 4.89
CA ARG A 84 -10.05 -4.16 6.09
C ARG A 84 -10.58 -3.08 7.03
N GLY A 85 -10.96 -1.92 6.51
CA GLY A 85 -11.33 -0.75 7.33
C GLY A 85 -10.21 -0.40 8.31
N ASP A 86 -10.57 -0.16 9.57
CA ASP A 86 -9.60 0.14 10.64
C ASP A 86 -9.00 -1.09 11.32
N ARG A 87 -9.24 -2.31 10.79
CA ARG A 87 -8.66 -3.53 11.39
C ARG A 87 -7.13 -3.49 11.35
N GLY A 88 -6.54 -3.56 12.53
CA GLY A 88 -5.09 -3.48 12.75
C GLY A 88 -4.54 -2.06 12.93
N ARG A 89 -5.40 -1.03 12.95
CA ARG A 89 -5.01 0.30 13.37
C ARG A 89 -5.34 0.48 14.87
N PRO A 90 -4.38 0.86 15.72
CA PRO A 90 -4.68 1.14 17.11
C PRO A 90 -5.66 2.33 17.21
N HIS A 91 -6.67 2.22 18.06
CA HIS A 91 -7.71 3.26 18.25
C HIS A 91 -7.19 4.53 18.95
N GLY A 92 -5.97 4.50 19.46
CA GLY A 92 -5.29 5.62 20.09
C GLY A 92 -3.78 5.45 20.04
N PRO A 93 -3.02 6.41 20.58
CA PRO A 93 -1.57 6.29 20.70
C PRO A 93 -1.20 5.02 21.47
N VAL A 94 -0.27 4.23 20.92
CA VAL A 94 0.31 3.11 21.65
C VAL A 94 1.25 3.71 22.70
N PRO A 95 1.03 3.48 24.00
CA PRO A 95 1.90 4.02 25.04
C PRO A 95 3.27 3.36 24.90
N LEU A 96 4.28 4.17 24.58
CA LEU A 96 5.67 3.72 24.51
C LEU A 96 6.38 4.18 25.78
N ALA A 97 7.07 3.25 26.44
CA ALA A 97 8.02 3.61 27.47
C ALA A 97 9.13 4.45 26.82
N ARG A 98 9.50 5.58 27.45
CA ARG A 98 10.70 6.30 27.01
C ARG A 98 11.88 5.41 27.37
N CYS A 99 12.62 4.96 26.36
CA CYS A 99 13.90 4.33 26.60
C CYS A 99 14.83 5.39 27.20
N GLY A 100 15.19 5.21 28.47
CA GLY A 100 16.23 6.02 29.11
C GLY A 100 17.61 5.71 28.52
N ARG A 101 18.65 6.26 29.15
CA ARG A 101 20.04 5.81 28.89
C ARG A 101 20.11 4.31 29.18
N LEU A 102 20.72 3.55 28.27
CA LEU A 102 21.05 2.14 28.52
C LEU A 102 21.89 2.03 29.80
N PRO A 103 21.63 1.03 30.66
CA PRO A 103 22.45 0.83 31.85
C PRO A 103 23.91 0.53 31.44
N GLU A 104 24.87 1.03 32.23
CA GLU A 104 26.31 0.83 31.96
C GLU A 104 26.77 -0.61 32.27
N ALA A 105 25.99 -1.36 33.05
CA ALA A 105 26.20 -2.75 33.37
C ALA A 105 24.89 -3.54 33.17
N ALA A 106 25.02 -4.79 32.71
CA ALA A 106 23.88 -5.70 32.54
C ALA A 106 23.22 -6.01 33.88
N ALA A 107 21.89 -6.13 33.88
CA ALA A 107 21.13 -6.65 35.01
C ALA A 107 21.25 -8.18 35.12
N ASP A 108 21.01 -8.73 36.32
CA ASP A 108 21.07 -10.19 36.57
C ASP A 108 20.13 -11.01 35.67
N LEU A 109 18.95 -10.46 35.34
CA LEU A 109 18.02 -11.00 34.35
C LEU A 109 16.98 -9.94 33.97
N ALA A 110 17.06 -9.39 32.76
CA ALA A 110 16.08 -8.42 32.27
C ALA A 110 15.76 -8.58 30.77
N ALA A 111 14.59 -8.10 30.35
CA ALA A 111 14.19 -8.05 28.96
C ALA A 111 13.54 -6.70 28.61
N THR A 112 14.11 -5.99 27.65
CA THR A 112 13.61 -4.69 27.16
C THR A 112 13.17 -4.81 25.70
N TRP A 113 11.88 -4.60 25.44
CA TRP A 113 11.32 -4.65 24.08
C TRP A 113 11.41 -3.29 23.38
N TYR A 114 12.03 -3.26 22.20
CA TYR A 114 12.21 -2.05 21.39
C TYR A 114 11.16 -1.89 20.28
N GLY A 115 10.31 -2.89 20.07
CA GLY A 115 9.29 -2.89 19.02
C GLY A 115 9.48 -4.01 18.00
N HIS A 116 8.39 -4.35 17.30
CA HIS A 116 8.33 -5.51 16.40
C HIS A 116 8.93 -6.77 17.06
N SER A 117 9.98 -7.34 16.48
CA SER A 117 10.67 -8.54 16.96
C SER A 117 12.01 -8.22 17.65
N SER A 118 12.27 -6.96 18.01
CA SER A 118 13.53 -6.53 18.61
C SER A 118 13.42 -6.43 20.13
N THR A 119 14.25 -7.19 20.84
CA THR A 119 14.30 -7.23 22.31
C THR A 119 15.76 -7.34 22.76
N LEU A 120 16.16 -6.53 23.75
CA LEU A 120 17.41 -6.71 24.49
C LEU A 120 17.15 -7.64 25.67
N VAL A 121 17.99 -8.64 25.83
CA VAL A 121 17.99 -9.55 26.98
C VAL A 121 19.32 -9.37 27.71
N GLU A 122 19.25 -9.13 29.01
CA GLU A 122 20.39 -8.95 29.91
C GLU A 122 20.43 -10.14 30.87
N VAL A 123 21.62 -10.75 31.01
CA VAL A 123 21.92 -11.94 31.83
C VAL A 123 23.36 -11.89 32.36
#